data_AF-A0A7Y3A7Y5-F1
#
_entry.id   AF-A0A7Y3A7Y5-F1
#
_cell.length_a   1.000
_cell.length_b   1.000
_cell.length_c   1.000
_cell.angle_alpha   90.00
_cell.angle_beta   90.00
_cell.angle_gamma   90.00
#
_symmetry.space_group_name_H-M   'P 1'
#
loop_
_entity.id
_entity.type
_entity.pdbx_description
1 polymer ?
#
loop_
_entity_poly.entity_id
_entity_poly.type
_entity_poly.pdbx_seq_one_letter_code
_entity_poly.pdbx_strand_id
1 'polypeptide(L)'
;MKEQKNRCVFYLIDGARPDILSRLIDEGHLPNIQKHMIEEGSFVKGTTCFPSTTGPAYLPFLTGKFPGDHDITGIRWFDKEQYFKGRWNRNSMRSYCGYEAKYFNDDMNPDYPSLFERYSESYNIYNMVTKGVPEDHDLTKEGKSKLYFDAHFKHIHHLVDEKGHAKLMSAAEKDFTFIFAVFPSIDWDSHTYHFEDEKTIEAYKLVDQSLGEFIQKLKVENKYDETLIVMASDHGLTSTHTHLDLGKFFRKNGYRVLEYPTIASIFPKVAVFISGNSFATLTFLDRKELYNSEELMNKHGQVINKLLRDPAIDFIVMRKDDQCISVINEDGEAHILLENGKMKYVPVSANPFKLEYS
;
A
#
# COMPACT_ATOMS: atom_id res chain seq x y z
N MET A 1 9.98 -33.74 16.16
CA MET A 1 10.21 -32.79 15.04
C MET A 1 8.95 -31.97 14.92
N LYS A 2 9.02 -30.63 14.89
CA LYS A 2 7.83 -29.85 14.49
C LYS A 2 7.48 -30.31 13.06
N GLU A 3 6.24 -30.72 12.83
CA GLU A 3 5.78 -31.04 11.47
C GLU A 3 6.08 -29.86 10.55
N GLN A 4 6.76 -30.14 9.45
CA GLN A 4 7.10 -29.12 8.48
C GLN A 4 5.82 -28.74 7.73
N LYS A 5 5.41 -27.47 7.86
CA LYS A 5 4.31 -26.92 7.07
C LYS A 5 4.77 -26.83 5.62
N ASN A 6 4.05 -27.48 4.71
CA ASN A 6 4.38 -27.51 3.28
C ASN A 6 3.43 -26.66 2.43
N ARG A 7 2.37 -26.10 3.05
CA ARG A 7 1.43 -25.18 2.41
C ARG A 7 1.34 -23.88 3.20
N CYS A 8 1.05 -22.78 2.52
CA CYS A 8 0.82 -21.48 3.14
C CYS A 8 -0.42 -20.82 2.51
N VAL A 9 -1.32 -20.31 3.35
CA VAL A 9 -2.42 -19.45 2.94
C VAL A 9 -2.26 -18.11 3.63
N PHE A 10 -2.24 -17.05 2.83
CA PHE A 10 -2.12 -15.68 3.29
C PHE A 10 -3.45 -14.96 3.10
N TYR A 11 -4.12 -14.67 4.21
CA TYR A 11 -5.29 -13.79 4.29
C TYR A 11 -4.81 -12.36 4.45
N LEU A 12 -4.99 -11.55 3.42
CA LEU A 12 -4.79 -10.12 3.51
C LEU A 12 -6.14 -9.44 3.74
N ILE A 13 -6.30 -8.85 4.93
CA ILE A 13 -7.47 -8.06 5.31
C ILE A 13 -7.15 -6.57 5.16
N ASP A 14 -7.49 -6.03 4.00
CA ASP A 14 -7.12 -4.68 3.54
C ASP A 14 -7.62 -3.62 4.54
N GLY A 15 -6.75 -2.71 4.96
CA GLY A 15 -7.10 -1.60 5.86
C GLY A 15 -7.52 -1.97 7.29
N ALA A 16 -7.41 -3.24 7.68
CA ALA A 16 -7.81 -3.71 9.00
C ALA A 16 -6.92 -3.14 10.14
N ARG A 17 -7.53 -2.35 11.01
CA ARG A 17 -6.84 -1.73 12.14
C ARG A 17 -6.64 -2.72 13.29
N PRO A 18 -5.45 -2.76 13.92
CA PRO A 18 -5.20 -3.69 15.01
C PRO A 18 -6.03 -3.42 16.27
N ASP A 19 -6.37 -2.16 16.56
CA ASP A 19 -7.19 -1.79 17.72
C ASP A 19 -8.65 -2.22 17.57
N ILE A 20 -9.21 -2.08 16.36
CA ILE A 20 -10.57 -2.56 16.06
C ILE A 20 -10.62 -4.09 16.07
N LEU A 21 -9.64 -4.75 15.44
CA LEU A 21 -9.55 -6.21 15.44
C LEU A 21 -9.49 -6.77 16.87
N SER A 22 -8.59 -6.25 17.72
CA SER A 22 -8.48 -6.68 19.11
C SER A 22 -9.77 -6.44 19.89
N ARG A 23 -10.41 -5.29 19.74
CA ARG A 23 -11.69 -4.99 20.40
C ARG A 23 -12.79 -5.98 20.00
N LEU A 24 -12.95 -6.25 18.71
CA LEU A 24 -13.98 -7.18 18.21
C LEU A 24 -13.73 -8.63 18.65
N ILE A 25 -12.47 -9.02 18.81
CA ILE A 25 -12.08 -10.31 19.40
C ILE A 25 -12.50 -10.36 20.88
N ASP A 26 -12.14 -9.34 21.67
CA ASP A 26 -12.45 -9.27 23.11
C ASP A 26 -13.96 -9.23 23.39
N GLU A 27 -14.73 -8.62 22.49
CA GLU A 27 -16.20 -8.57 22.52
C GLU A 27 -16.85 -9.89 22.06
N GLY A 28 -16.07 -10.87 21.59
CA GLY A 28 -16.57 -12.17 21.14
C GLY A 28 -17.23 -12.15 19.75
N HIS A 29 -17.00 -11.10 18.95
CA HIS A 29 -17.56 -10.98 17.61
C HIS A 29 -16.79 -11.77 16.54
N LEU A 30 -15.55 -12.17 16.82
CA LEU A 30 -14.66 -12.87 15.87
C LEU A 30 -14.17 -14.22 16.45
N PRO A 31 -15.09 -15.19 16.67
CA PRO A 31 -14.78 -16.44 17.36
C PRO A 31 -13.80 -17.35 16.61
N ASN A 32 -13.80 -17.34 15.27
CA ASN A 32 -12.90 -18.18 14.49
C ASN A 32 -11.48 -17.63 14.50
N ILE A 33 -11.32 -16.31 14.37
CA ILE A 33 -10.03 -15.62 14.49
C ILE A 33 -9.48 -15.80 15.91
N GLN A 34 -10.30 -15.58 16.94
CA GLN A 34 -9.90 -15.81 18.33
C GLN A 34 -9.34 -17.22 18.51
N LYS A 35 -10.08 -18.25 18.12
CA LYS A 35 -9.66 -19.63 18.27
C LYS A 35 -8.42 -19.96 17.44
N HIS A 36 -8.47 -19.70 16.13
CA HIS A 36 -7.50 -20.26 15.19
C HIS A 36 -6.25 -19.40 14.98
N MET A 37 -6.34 -18.09 15.20
CA MET A 37 -5.20 -17.17 15.01
C MET A 37 -4.58 -16.74 16.33
N ILE A 38 -5.37 -16.59 17.39
CA ILE A 38 -4.90 -16.12 18.71
C ILE A 38 -4.54 -17.29 19.62
N GLU A 39 -5.51 -18.16 19.94
CA GLU A 39 -5.32 -19.25 20.92
C GLU A 39 -4.40 -20.37 20.39
N GLU A 40 -4.60 -20.77 19.14
CA GLU A 40 -3.79 -21.80 18.46
C GLU A 40 -2.53 -21.22 17.80
N GLY A 41 -2.40 -19.88 17.76
CA GLY A 41 -1.39 -19.16 16.98
C GLY A 41 -0.64 -18.07 17.76
N SER A 42 -0.38 -16.96 17.09
CA SER A 42 0.29 -15.80 17.68
C SER A 42 -0.17 -14.52 16.99
N PHE A 43 -0.37 -13.46 17.78
CA PHE A 43 -0.75 -12.14 17.29
C PHE A 43 0.26 -11.10 17.72
N VAL A 44 0.63 -10.21 16.79
CA VAL A 44 1.53 -9.10 17.04
C VAL A 44 1.10 -7.88 16.25
N LYS A 45 1.15 -6.71 16.88
CA LYS A 45 0.96 -5.44 16.18
C LYS A 45 2.21 -5.14 15.34
N GLY A 46 2.04 -5.11 14.02
CA GLY A 46 3.09 -4.77 13.06
C GLY A 46 3.10 -3.30 12.66
N THR A 47 4.18 -2.89 11.99
CA THR A 47 4.29 -1.61 11.27
C THR A 47 4.37 -1.91 9.77
N THR A 48 3.53 -1.23 8.99
CA THR A 48 3.54 -1.35 7.52
C THR A 48 4.76 -0.66 6.90
N CYS A 49 5.02 -0.94 5.63
CA CYS A 49 6.02 -0.21 4.87
C CYS A 49 5.57 1.22 4.52
N PHE A 50 6.52 2.03 4.04
CA PHE A 50 6.21 3.33 3.45
C PHE A 50 6.34 3.27 1.91
N PRO A 51 5.37 3.81 1.14
CA PRO A 51 4.09 4.33 1.61
C PRO A 51 3.11 3.21 1.98
N SER A 52 2.26 3.49 2.96
CA SER A 52 1.24 2.57 3.48
C SER A 52 -0.03 2.61 2.63
N THR A 53 0.07 2.22 1.35
CA THR A 53 -1.05 2.22 0.40
C THR A 53 -1.20 0.85 -0.25
N THR A 54 -2.44 0.41 -0.44
CA THR A 54 -2.83 -0.79 -1.18
C THR A 54 -2.05 -0.93 -2.49
N GLY A 55 -1.47 -2.12 -2.71
CA GLY A 55 -0.62 -2.41 -3.87
C GLY A 55 0.87 -2.33 -3.55
N PRO A 56 1.49 -1.14 -3.43
CA PRO A 56 2.85 -1.03 -2.92
C PRO A 56 3.04 -1.78 -1.59
N ALA A 57 2.09 -1.66 -0.66
CA ALA A 57 2.15 -2.34 0.64
C ALA A 57 2.08 -3.88 0.58
N TYR A 58 1.77 -4.45 -0.60
CA TYR A 58 1.72 -5.90 -0.79
C TYR A 58 3.11 -6.48 -1.11
N LEU A 59 4.01 -5.65 -1.65
CA LEU A 59 5.35 -6.08 -2.06
C LEU A 59 6.14 -6.73 -0.91
N PRO A 60 6.20 -6.16 0.31
CA PRO A 60 6.93 -6.80 1.40
C PRO A 60 6.46 -8.22 1.72
N PHE A 61 5.16 -8.49 1.66
CA PHE A 61 4.62 -9.83 1.91
C PHE A 61 4.98 -10.83 0.82
N LEU A 62 5.02 -10.37 -0.44
CA LEU A 62 5.17 -11.24 -1.60
C LEU A 62 6.60 -11.34 -2.13
N THR A 63 7.50 -10.41 -1.79
CA THR A 63 8.88 -10.40 -2.29
C THR A 63 9.91 -10.31 -1.16
N GLY A 64 9.48 -9.97 0.07
CA GLY A 64 10.38 -9.67 1.18
C GLY A 64 11.12 -8.35 1.02
N LYS A 65 10.66 -7.48 0.11
CA LYS A 65 11.29 -6.21 -0.25
C LYS A 65 10.33 -5.04 -0.12
N PHE A 66 10.87 -3.87 0.21
CA PHE A 66 10.08 -2.67 0.33
C PHE A 66 9.69 -2.12 -1.05
N PRO A 67 8.66 -1.27 -1.14
CA PRO A 67 8.27 -0.66 -2.41
C PRO A 67 9.43 0.06 -3.12
N GLY A 68 10.29 0.72 -2.35
CA GLY A 68 11.49 1.39 -2.86
C GLY A 68 12.53 0.46 -3.49
N ASP A 69 12.65 -0.81 -3.06
CA ASP A 69 13.54 -1.78 -3.70
C ASP A 69 13.06 -2.15 -5.12
N HIS A 70 11.75 -2.02 -5.37
CA HIS A 70 11.15 -2.23 -6.68
C HIS A 70 11.04 -0.94 -7.53
N ASP A 71 11.56 0.19 -7.05
CA ASP A 71 11.33 1.52 -7.62
C ASP A 71 9.84 1.92 -7.72
N ILE A 72 8.97 1.23 -6.97
CA ILE A 72 7.54 1.52 -6.86
C ILE A 72 7.34 2.43 -5.65
N THR A 73 7.61 3.72 -5.81
CA THR A 73 7.63 4.67 -4.68
C THR A 73 6.25 5.07 -4.16
N GLY A 74 5.18 4.54 -4.74
CA GLY A 74 3.80 4.76 -4.31
C GLY A 74 2.76 4.27 -5.31
N ILE A 75 1.48 4.37 -4.95
CA ILE A 75 0.37 3.99 -5.83
C ILE A 75 0.28 4.90 -7.06
N ARG A 76 0.84 6.11 -6.94
CA ARG A 76 1.15 7.02 -8.03
C ARG A 76 2.58 7.51 -7.89
N TRP A 77 3.31 7.51 -9.00
CA TRP A 77 4.69 7.96 -9.04
C TRP A 77 5.01 8.63 -10.37
N PHE A 78 6.09 9.40 -10.37
CA PHE A 78 6.56 10.18 -11.50
C PHE A 78 8.08 10.09 -11.63
N ASP A 79 8.56 9.85 -12.84
CA ASP A 79 9.98 9.85 -13.19
C ASP A 79 10.29 11.04 -14.09
N LYS A 80 11.09 11.97 -13.55
CA LYS A 80 11.51 13.19 -14.24
C LYS A 80 12.38 12.89 -15.45
N GLU A 81 13.33 11.97 -15.33
CA GLU A 81 14.27 11.68 -16.40
C GLU A 81 13.54 11.09 -17.61
N GLN A 82 12.66 10.12 -17.37
CA GLN A 82 11.83 9.49 -18.40
C GLN A 82 10.87 10.50 -19.03
N TYR A 83 10.29 11.42 -18.25
CA TYR A 83 9.44 12.49 -18.76
C TYR A 83 10.18 13.41 -19.74
N PHE A 84 11.43 13.78 -19.45
CA PHE A 84 12.23 14.62 -20.35
C PHE A 84 12.76 13.87 -21.59
N LYS A 85 12.74 12.53 -21.61
CA LYS A 85 12.94 11.75 -22.85
C LYS A 85 11.72 11.83 -23.77
N GLY A 86 10.53 11.99 -23.19
CA GLY A 86 9.30 12.25 -23.92
C GLY A 86 8.11 12.26 -22.98
N ARG A 87 7.24 13.27 -23.09
CA ARG A 87 6.07 13.44 -22.22
C ARG A 87 5.20 12.18 -22.11
N TRP A 88 5.02 11.48 -23.23
CA TRP A 88 4.19 10.28 -23.35
C TRP A 88 5.00 8.98 -23.26
N ASN A 89 6.27 9.07 -22.85
CA ASN A 89 7.05 7.88 -22.54
C ASN A 89 6.30 7.11 -21.45
N ARG A 90 6.06 5.82 -21.72
CA ARG A 90 5.32 4.95 -20.81
C ARG A 90 5.96 5.00 -19.42
N ASN A 91 7.29 5.05 -19.29
CA ASN A 91 7.96 4.98 -17.99
C ASN A 91 8.01 6.31 -17.23
N SER A 92 7.34 7.36 -17.69
CA SER A 92 7.38 8.69 -17.04
C SER A 92 6.52 8.78 -15.79
N MET A 93 5.46 7.98 -15.70
CA MET A 93 4.49 8.07 -14.63
C MET A 93 3.58 6.85 -14.54
N ARG A 94 2.98 6.64 -13.37
CA ARG A 94 1.92 5.66 -13.14
C ARG A 94 0.84 6.19 -12.23
N SER A 95 -0.39 5.73 -12.48
CA SER A 95 -1.43 5.61 -11.47
C SER A 95 -1.99 4.20 -11.44
N TYR A 96 -1.63 3.43 -10.42
CA TYR A 96 -2.16 2.07 -10.22
C TYR A 96 -3.62 2.04 -9.76
N CYS A 97 -4.24 3.20 -9.51
CA CYS A 97 -5.69 3.31 -9.33
C CYS A 97 -6.49 3.32 -10.64
N GLY A 98 -5.82 3.29 -11.80
CA GLY A 98 -6.45 3.47 -13.11
C GLY A 98 -5.98 2.45 -14.14
N TYR A 99 -6.03 2.85 -15.41
CA TYR A 99 -5.63 1.99 -16.53
C TYR A 99 -4.20 1.43 -16.39
N GLU A 100 -3.31 2.16 -15.75
CA GLU A 100 -1.91 1.76 -15.58
C GLU A 100 -1.69 0.70 -14.50
N ALA A 101 -2.73 0.31 -13.75
CA ALA A 101 -2.69 -0.81 -12.80
C ALA A 101 -2.14 -2.10 -13.41
N LYS A 102 -2.42 -2.35 -14.70
CA LYS A 102 -1.94 -3.53 -15.43
C LYS A 102 -0.41 -3.58 -15.59
N TYR A 103 0.27 -2.45 -15.47
CA TYR A 103 1.73 -2.36 -15.57
C TYR A 103 2.44 -2.63 -14.25
N PHE A 104 1.72 -2.80 -13.13
CA PHE A 104 2.32 -2.98 -11.81
C PHE A 104 3.37 -4.10 -11.80
N ASN A 105 3.04 -5.25 -12.39
CA ASN A 105 3.94 -6.41 -12.44
C ASN A 105 5.15 -6.20 -13.37
N ASP A 106 4.97 -5.42 -14.44
CA ASP A 106 6.05 -5.05 -15.37
C ASP A 106 7.04 -4.07 -14.72
N ASP A 107 6.54 -3.21 -13.82
CA ASP A 107 7.34 -2.21 -13.13
C ASP A 107 8.14 -2.82 -11.95
N MET A 108 7.81 -4.04 -11.49
CA MET A 108 8.56 -4.70 -10.42
C MET A 108 9.99 -5.05 -10.84
N ASN A 109 10.96 -4.67 -10.01
CA ASN A 109 12.35 -5.09 -10.15
C ASN A 109 12.48 -6.64 -10.25
N PRO A 110 13.03 -7.18 -11.36
CA PRO A 110 13.14 -8.62 -11.60
C PRO A 110 14.13 -9.34 -10.68
N ASP A 111 15.05 -8.64 -10.01
CA ASP A 111 16.00 -9.27 -9.07
C ASP A 111 15.33 -9.72 -7.77
N TYR A 112 14.07 -9.32 -7.56
CA TYR A 112 13.28 -9.61 -6.37
C TYR A 112 12.01 -10.40 -6.75
N PRO A 113 12.16 -11.69 -7.10
CA PRO A 113 11.04 -12.49 -7.57
C PRO A 113 10.00 -12.68 -6.47
N SER A 114 8.73 -12.69 -6.87
CA SER A 114 7.60 -12.91 -5.97
C SER A 114 7.56 -14.35 -5.45
N LEU A 115 6.80 -14.59 -4.38
CA LEU A 115 6.51 -15.94 -3.91
C LEU A 115 5.80 -16.79 -4.98
N PHE A 116 5.01 -16.18 -5.86
CA PHE A 116 4.35 -16.90 -6.96
C PHE A 116 5.37 -17.42 -7.99
N GLU A 117 6.47 -16.69 -8.23
CA GLU A 117 7.56 -17.16 -9.08
C GLU A 117 8.36 -18.31 -8.45
N ARG A 118 8.28 -18.48 -7.13
CA ARG A 118 8.98 -19.55 -6.38
C ARG A 118 8.12 -20.79 -6.20
N TYR A 119 6.80 -20.63 -6.14
CA TYR A 119 5.83 -21.69 -5.86
C TYR A 119 4.87 -21.86 -7.06
N SER A 120 5.07 -22.90 -7.86
CA SER A 120 4.27 -23.13 -9.09
C SER A 120 2.80 -23.44 -8.79
N GLU A 121 2.53 -24.20 -7.72
CA GLU A 121 1.16 -24.50 -7.27
C GLU A 121 0.66 -23.36 -6.37
N SER A 122 0.64 -22.14 -6.92
CA SER A 122 0.20 -20.96 -6.20
C SER A 122 -1.06 -20.35 -6.81
N TYR A 123 -1.96 -19.84 -5.97
CA TYR A 123 -3.24 -19.26 -6.38
C TYR A 123 -3.39 -17.81 -5.91
N ASN A 124 -3.92 -16.98 -6.80
CA ASN A 124 -4.18 -15.57 -6.53
C ASN A 124 -5.67 -15.29 -6.46
N ILE A 125 -6.08 -14.55 -5.43
CA ILE A 125 -7.44 -14.06 -5.26
C ILE A 125 -7.34 -12.56 -4.93
N TYR A 126 -7.83 -11.74 -5.85
CA TYR A 126 -7.94 -10.28 -5.81
C TYR A 126 -6.67 -9.46 -5.63
N ASN A 127 -5.54 -10.05 -5.23
CA ASN A 127 -4.26 -9.36 -5.21
C ASN A 127 -3.84 -8.87 -6.62
N MET A 128 -3.13 -7.74 -6.64
CA MET A 128 -2.67 -7.07 -7.87
C MET A 128 -1.24 -7.43 -8.27
N VAL A 129 -0.44 -7.93 -7.33
CA VAL A 129 0.91 -8.46 -7.56
C VAL A 129 0.81 -9.90 -8.05
N THR A 130 0.58 -10.07 -9.35
CA THR A 130 0.31 -11.38 -9.98
C THR A 130 1.49 -11.90 -10.81
N LYS A 131 2.65 -11.25 -10.75
CA LYS A 131 3.88 -11.70 -11.41
C LYS A 131 4.26 -13.11 -10.94
N GLY A 132 4.27 -14.06 -11.87
CA GLY A 132 4.54 -15.48 -11.60
C GLY A 132 3.31 -16.36 -11.39
N VAL A 133 2.10 -15.79 -11.29
CA VAL A 133 0.87 -16.58 -11.13
C VAL A 133 0.52 -17.25 -12.48
N PRO A 134 0.32 -18.58 -12.52
CA PRO A 134 -0.20 -19.26 -13.72
C PRO A 134 -1.54 -18.69 -14.15
N GLU A 135 -1.82 -18.67 -15.47
CA GLU A 135 -2.98 -17.97 -16.01
C GLU A 135 -4.33 -18.48 -15.46
N ASP A 136 -4.46 -19.79 -15.24
CA ASP A 136 -5.62 -20.46 -14.68
C ASP A 136 -5.64 -20.47 -13.13
N HIS A 137 -4.60 -19.93 -12.50
CA HIS A 137 -4.46 -19.83 -11.05
C HIS A 137 -4.75 -18.42 -10.50
N ASP A 138 -4.90 -17.41 -11.36
CA ASP A 138 -5.49 -16.13 -10.99
C ASP A 138 -7.03 -16.22 -11.02
N LEU A 139 -7.60 -16.75 -9.93
CA LEU A 139 -8.99 -17.17 -9.83
C LEU A 139 -10.01 -16.03 -9.92
N THR A 140 -9.52 -14.79 -9.88
CA THR A 140 -10.32 -13.57 -9.92
C THR A 140 -9.98 -12.66 -11.10
N LYS A 141 -9.05 -13.05 -11.99
CA LYS A 141 -8.64 -12.25 -13.16
C LYS A 141 -9.84 -11.76 -13.97
N GLU A 142 -10.76 -12.68 -14.28
CA GLU A 142 -11.95 -12.40 -15.06
C GLU A 142 -13.03 -11.69 -14.24
N GLY A 143 -13.58 -10.60 -14.79
CA GLY A 143 -14.69 -9.88 -14.18
C GLY A 143 -14.32 -8.98 -12.99
N LYS A 144 -13.08 -9.03 -12.47
CA LYS A 144 -12.61 -8.18 -11.35
C LYS A 144 -12.90 -6.71 -11.57
N SER A 145 -12.49 -6.13 -12.70
CA SER A 145 -12.66 -4.70 -12.95
C SER A 145 -14.13 -4.27 -12.94
N LYS A 146 -15.03 -5.08 -13.51
CA LYS A 146 -16.47 -4.81 -13.49
C LYS A 146 -17.03 -4.93 -12.08
N LEU A 147 -16.68 -6.00 -11.36
CA LEU A 147 -17.11 -6.22 -9.99
C LEU A 147 -16.67 -5.08 -9.07
N TYR A 148 -15.41 -4.66 -9.15
CA TYR A 148 -14.86 -3.57 -8.35
C TYR A 148 -15.54 -2.24 -8.68
N PHE A 149 -15.76 -1.97 -9.96
CA PHE A 149 -16.50 -0.78 -10.38
C PHE A 149 -17.93 -0.78 -9.85
N ASP A 150 -18.67 -1.88 -10.01
CA ASP A 150 -20.04 -2.04 -9.50
C ASP A 150 -20.07 -1.93 -7.96
N ALA A 151 -19.11 -2.55 -7.27
CA ALA A 151 -19.01 -2.54 -5.81
C ALA A 151 -18.79 -1.14 -5.26
N HIS A 152 -17.83 -0.40 -5.83
CA HIS A 152 -17.55 0.98 -5.45
C HIS A 152 -18.73 1.91 -5.77
N PHE A 153 -19.34 1.78 -6.96
CA PHE A 153 -20.43 2.66 -7.38
C PHE A 153 -21.74 2.41 -6.62
N LYS A 154 -22.03 1.15 -6.26
CA LYS A 154 -23.29 0.76 -5.59
C LYS A 154 -23.13 0.57 -4.08
N HIS A 155 -21.92 0.75 -3.54
CA HIS A 155 -21.58 0.50 -2.14
C HIS A 155 -21.97 -0.92 -1.67
N ILE A 156 -21.68 -1.92 -2.51
CA ILE A 156 -21.91 -3.36 -2.23
C ILE A 156 -20.59 -4.09 -1.99
N HIS A 157 -19.74 -3.53 -1.13
CA HIS A 157 -18.36 -3.98 -0.92
C HIS A 157 -18.27 -5.47 -0.53
N HIS A 158 -19.11 -5.90 0.43
CA HIS A 158 -19.11 -7.27 0.96
C HIS A 158 -19.28 -8.36 -0.10
N LEU A 159 -19.99 -8.07 -1.20
CA LEU A 159 -20.14 -9.02 -2.31
C LEU A 159 -18.80 -9.42 -2.94
N VAL A 160 -17.79 -8.55 -2.85
CA VAL A 160 -16.43 -8.85 -3.31
C VAL A 160 -15.78 -9.88 -2.39
N ASP A 161 -15.85 -9.68 -1.08
CA ASP A 161 -15.31 -10.63 -0.09
C ASP A 161 -16.03 -11.98 -0.15
N GLU A 162 -17.35 -12.01 -0.30
CA GLU A 162 -18.14 -13.23 -0.48
C GLU A 162 -17.69 -14.03 -1.72
N LYS A 163 -17.48 -13.35 -2.84
CA LYS A 163 -16.96 -13.98 -4.08
C LYS A 163 -15.51 -14.42 -3.92
N GLY A 164 -14.70 -13.65 -3.21
CA GLY A 164 -13.32 -13.99 -2.88
C GLY A 164 -13.25 -15.27 -2.04
N HIS A 165 -14.10 -15.35 -1.01
CA HIS A 165 -14.27 -16.55 -0.20
C HIS A 165 -14.67 -17.76 -1.06
N ALA A 166 -15.65 -17.64 -1.96
CA ALA A 166 -16.01 -18.75 -2.84
C ALA A 166 -14.84 -19.23 -3.72
N LYS A 167 -13.98 -18.32 -4.20
CA LYS A 167 -12.75 -18.67 -4.92
C LYS A 167 -11.71 -19.33 -4.02
N LEU A 168 -11.60 -18.89 -2.77
CA LEU A 168 -10.71 -19.49 -1.78
C LEU A 168 -11.12 -20.92 -1.44
N MET A 169 -12.43 -21.18 -1.28
CA MET A 169 -12.96 -22.53 -1.08
C MET A 169 -12.69 -23.44 -2.28
N SER A 170 -12.82 -22.93 -3.50
CA SER A 170 -12.46 -23.67 -4.72
C SER A 170 -10.95 -23.96 -4.80
N ALA A 171 -10.10 -23.03 -4.36
CA ALA A 171 -8.65 -23.25 -4.28
C ALA A 171 -8.29 -24.33 -3.25
N ALA A 172 -9.03 -24.41 -2.13
CA ALA A 172 -8.83 -25.43 -1.09
C ALA A 172 -8.99 -26.87 -1.60
N GLU A 173 -9.82 -27.06 -2.64
CA GLU A 173 -10.08 -28.35 -3.28
C GLU A 173 -8.91 -28.81 -4.15
N LYS A 174 -8.13 -27.86 -4.68
CA LYS A 174 -6.95 -28.11 -5.49
C LYS A 174 -5.73 -28.44 -4.64
N ASP A 175 -4.69 -28.96 -5.26
CA ASP A 175 -3.37 -29.04 -4.62
C ASP A 175 -2.72 -27.65 -4.66
N PHE A 176 -2.30 -27.11 -3.52
CA PHE A 176 -1.70 -25.76 -3.45
C PHE A 176 -0.51 -25.72 -2.48
N THR A 177 0.55 -25.03 -2.87
CA THR A 177 1.66 -24.70 -1.97
C THR A 177 1.51 -23.31 -1.38
N PHE A 178 0.90 -22.38 -2.12
CA PHE A 178 0.70 -21.00 -1.68
C PHE A 178 -0.64 -20.44 -2.16
N ILE A 179 -1.39 -19.78 -1.28
CA ILE A 179 -2.56 -18.99 -1.68
C ILE A 179 -2.39 -17.60 -1.09
N PHE A 180 -2.62 -16.56 -1.89
CA PHE A 180 -2.74 -15.19 -1.40
C PHE A 180 -4.13 -14.66 -1.73
N ALA A 181 -4.91 -14.38 -0.68
CA ALA A 181 -6.29 -13.96 -0.80
C ALA A 181 -6.51 -12.60 -0.14
N VAL A 182 -6.99 -11.64 -0.93
CA VAL A 182 -7.30 -10.28 -0.46
C VAL A 182 -8.79 -10.13 -0.20
N PHE A 183 -9.11 -9.61 0.98
CA PHE A 183 -10.46 -9.25 1.44
C PHE A 183 -10.51 -7.71 1.59
N PRO A 184 -10.95 -6.98 0.55
CA PRO A 184 -10.86 -5.52 0.50
C PRO A 184 -11.96 -4.78 1.27
N SER A 185 -13.03 -5.44 1.70
CA SER A 185 -14.24 -4.72 2.16
C SER A 185 -14.03 -3.87 3.41
N ILE A 186 -13.14 -4.28 4.32
CA ILE A 186 -12.85 -3.53 5.55
C ILE A 186 -12.32 -2.13 5.22
N ASP A 187 -11.34 -2.02 4.32
CA ASP A 187 -10.80 -0.74 3.84
C ASP A 187 -11.89 0.11 3.16
N TRP A 188 -12.63 -0.49 2.23
CA TRP A 188 -13.63 0.23 1.44
C TRP A 188 -14.79 0.77 2.28
N ASP A 189 -15.29 -0.01 3.24
CA ASP A 189 -16.32 0.44 4.18
C ASP A 189 -15.78 1.48 5.16
N SER A 190 -14.54 1.31 5.62
CA SER A 190 -13.89 2.30 6.49
C SER A 190 -13.74 3.66 5.82
N HIS A 191 -13.42 3.68 4.52
CA HIS A 191 -13.35 4.89 3.71
C HIS A 191 -14.72 5.52 3.41
N THR A 192 -15.78 4.70 3.30
CA THR A 192 -17.13 5.15 2.92
C THR A 192 -17.95 5.62 4.11
N TYR A 193 -17.85 4.91 5.24
CA TYR A 193 -18.72 5.11 6.41
C TYR A 193 -17.90 5.57 7.62
N HIS A 194 -17.14 4.66 8.25
CA HIS A 194 -16.17 4.88 9.32
C HIS A 194 -15.58 3.52 9.72
N PHE A 195 -14.40 3.46 10.32
CA PHE A 195 -13.84 2.18 10.80
C PHE A 195 -14.61 1.55 11.98
N GLU A 196 -15.53 2.30 12.59
CA GLU A 196 -16.43 1.82 13.67
C GLU A 196 -17.88 1.62 13.19
N ASP A 197 -18.17 1.87 11.92
CA ASP A 197 -19.52 1.70 11.36
C ASP A 197 -19.92 0.21 11.38
N GLU A 198 -21.22 -0.06 11.56
CA GLU A 198 -21.76 -1.43 11.58
C GLU A 198 -21.41 -2.20 10.30
N LYS A 199 -21.42 -1.56 9.12
CA LYS A 199 -21.05 -2.19 7.85
C LYS A 199 -19.58 -2.61 7.82
N THR A 200 -18.70 -1.77 8.37
CA THR A 200 -17.28 -2.11 8.50
C THR A 200 -17.11 -3.29 9.46
N ILE A 201 -17.82 -3.30 10.60
CA ILE A 201 -17.79 -4.42 11.55
C ILE A 201 -18.32 -5.71 10.91
N GLU A 202 -19.36 -5.63 10.06
CA GLU A 202 -19.84 -6.77 9.28
C GLU A 202 -18.76 -7.33 8.34
N ALA A 203 -17.93 -6.49 7.71
CA ALA A 203 -16.81 -6.95 6.89
C ALA A 203 -15.79 -7.78 7.71
N TYR A 204 -15.48 -7.37 8.94
CA TYR A 204 -14.64 -8.20 9.85
C TYR A 204 -15.29 -9.55 10.16
N LYS A 205 -16.60 -9.58 10.41
CA LYS A 205 -17.34 -10.82 10.68
C LYS A 205 -17.37 -11.76 9.47
N LEU A 206 -17.44 -11.22 8.25
CA LEU A 206 -17.37 -12.01 7.02
C LEU A 206 -16.00 -12.68 6.85
N VAL A 207 -14.90 -11.96 7.15
CA VAL A 207 -13.56 -12.55 7.19
C VAL A 207 -13.47 -13.65 8.23
N ASP A 208 -13.99 -13.43 9.45
CA ASP A 208 -13.99 -14.42 10.52
C ASP A 208 -14.73 -15.71 10.09
N GLN A 209 -15.93 -15.57 9.53
CA GLN A 209 -16.70 -16.69 8.99
C GLN A 209 -15.93 -17.40 7.87
N SER A 210 -15.36 -16.65 6.93
CA SER A 210 -14.55 -17.18 5.82
C SER A 210 -13.37 -18.01 6.31
N LEU A 211 -12.67 -17.56 7.35
CA LEU A 211 -11.58 -18.30 7.99
C LEU A 211 -12.07 -19.62 8.59
N GLY A 212 -13.17 -19.59 9.35
CA GLY A 212 -13.74 -20.78 9.97
C GLY A 212 -14.15 -21.84 8.94
N GLU A 213 -14.87 -21.43 7.89
CA GLU A 213 -15.31 -22.32 6.82
C GLU A 213 -14.12 -22.91 6.03
N PHE A 214 -13.10 -22.09 5.73
CA PHE A 214 -11.91 -22.55 5.04
C PHE A 214 -11.10 -23.54 5.89
N ILE A 215 -10.91 -23.29 7.18
CA ILE A 215 -10.26 -24.23 8.10
C ILE A 215 -11.02 -25.55 8.15
N GLN A 216 -12.35 -25.51 8.22
CA GLN A 216 -13.17 -26.72 8.21
C GLN A 216 -12.98 -27.49 6.90
N LYS A 217 -12.92 -26.80 5.76
CA LYS A 217 -12.62 -27.43 4.47
C LYS A 217 -11.24 -28.08 4.46
N LEU A 218 -10.19 -27.39 4.92
CA LEU A 218 -8.84 -27.96 5.01
C LEU A 218 -8.79 -29.21 5.92
N LYS A 219 -9.58 -29.25 7.01
CA LYS A 219 -9.68 -30.42 7.88
C LYS A 219 -10.32 -31.61 7.17
N VAL A 220 -11.42 -31.38 6.46
CA VAL A 220 -12.10 -32.43 5.66
C VAL A 220 -11.17 -32.99 4.58
N GLU A 221 -10.36 -32.14 3.95
CA GLU A 221 -9.40 -32.52 2.92
C GLU A 221 -8.07 -33.08 3.50
N ASN A 222 -7.93 -33.19 4.82
CA ASN A 222 -6.69 -33.58 5.53
C ASN A 222 -5.45 -32.70 5.20
N LYS A 223 -5.68 -31.43 4.86
CA LYS A 223 -4.63 -30.43 4.53
C LYS A 223 -4.32 -29.48 5.69
N TYR A 224 -5.13 -29.47 6.74
CA TYR A 224 -5.01 -28.47 7.82
C TYR A 224 -3.66 -28.54 8.57
N ASP A 225 -3.24 -29.74 8.97
CA ASP A 225 -2.02 -29.91 9.78
C ASP A 225 -0.74 -29.58 9.00
N GLU A 226 -0.77 -29.63 7.67
CA GLU A 226 0.35 -29.23 6.80
C GLU A 226 0.28 -27.78 6.31
N THR A 227 -0.79 -27.05 6.65
CA THR A 227 -1.00 -25.66 6.22
C THR A 227 -0.60 -24.66 7.32
N LEU A 228 0.20 -23.67 6.93
CA LEU A 228 0.40 -22.43 7.68
C LEU A 228 -0.65 -21.41 7.22
N ILE A 229 -1.40 -20.84 8.14
CA ILE A 229 -2.33 -19.74 7.86
C ILE A 229 -1.71 -18.46 8.42
N VAL A 230 -1.54 -17.47 7.55
CA VAL A 230 -1.06 -16.14 7.90
C VAL A 230 -2.21 -15.16 7.64
N MET A 231 -2.50 -14.30 8.61
CA MET A 231 -3.44 -13.19 8.42
C MET A 231 -2.71 -11.89 8.72
N ALA A 232 -2.80 -10.93 7.81
CA ALA A 232 -2.19 -9.62 7.98
C ALA A 232 -3.06 -8.53 7.36
N SER A 233 -2.82 -7.30 7.82
CA SER A 233 -3.29 -6.11 7.12
C SER A 233 -2.10 -5.42 6.45
N ASP A 234 -2.33 -4.86 5.28
CA ASP A 234 -1.33 -4.12 4.53
C ASP A 234 -1.09 -2.72 5.12
N HIS A 235 -2.12 -2.08 5.66
CA HIS A 235 -2.02 -0.82 6.36
C HIS A 235 -3.14 -0.63 7.39
N GLY A 236 -2.93 0.31 8.32
CA GLY A 236 -4.02 0.79 9.17
C GLY A 236 -4.90 1.80 8.46
N LEU A 237 -5.78 2.45 9.22
CA LEU A 237 -6.64 3.51 8.73
C LEU A 237 -6.84 4.56 9.82
N THR A 238 -6.96 5.83 9.45
CA THR A 238 -7.18 6.94 10.38
C THR A 238 -8.21 7.93 9.83
N SER A 239 -8.99 8.55 10.71
CA SER A 239 -9.91 9.61 10.31
C SER A 239 -9.14 10.81 9.79
N THR A 240 -9.52 11.26 8.60
CA THR A 240 -8.95 12.47 8.00
C THR A 240 -9.60 13.69 8.62
N HIS A 241 -8.86 14.44 9.44
CA HIS A 241 -9.34 15.67 10.10
C HIS A 241 -8.87 16.93 9.37
N THR A 242 -7.83 16.83 8.56
CA THR A 242 -7.26 17.93 7.77
C THR A 242 -6.87 17.40 6.40
N HIS A 243 -7.23 18.13 5.35
CA HIS A 243 -6.96 17.73 3.97
C HIS A 243 -6.45 18.92 3.17
N LEU A 244 -5.33 18.72 2.48
CA LEU A 244 -4.74 19.69 1.56
C LEU A 244 -4.68 19.12 0.15
N ASP A 245 -5.44 19.73 -0.75
CA ASP A 245 -5.34 19.47 -2.19
C ASP A 245 -4.09 20.16 -2.74
N LEU A 246 -2.98 19.41 -2.80
CA LEU A 246 -1.68 19.90 -3.26
C LEU A 246 -1.75 20.46 -4.68
N GLY A 247 -2.54 19.84 -5.56
CA GLY A 247 -2.75 20.32 -6.92
C GLY A 247 -3.36 21.71 -6.95
N LYS A 248 -4.45 21.94 -6.20
CA LYS A 248 -5.08 23.25 -6.07
C LYS A 248 -4.15 24.24 -5.37
N PHE A 249 -3.42 23.82 -4.34
CA PHE A 249 -2.44 24.65 -3.64
C PHE A 249 -1.38 25.22 -4.60
N PHE A 250 -0.76 24.37 -5.41
CA PHE A 250 0.25 24.80 -6.38
C PHE A 250 -0.34 25.68 -7.49
N ARG A 251 -1.55 25.36 -8.00
CA ARG A 251 -2.25 26.22 -8.97
C ARG A 251 -2.54 27.62 -8.42
N LYS A 252 -3.02 27.72 -7.18
CA LYS A 252 -3.27 29.00 -6.50
C LYS A 252 -1.99 29.83 -6.32
N ASN A 253 -0.84 29.17 -6.24
CA ASN A 253 0.48 29.80 -6.16
C ASN A 253 1.17 29.95 -7.54
N GLY A 254 0.42 29.86 -8.65
CA GLY A 254 0.89 30.22 -9.99
C GLY A 254 1.58 29.08 -10.78
N TYR A 255 1.52 27.83 -10.29
CA TYR A 255 2.10 26.69 -10.99
C TYR A 255 1.09 26.01 -11.90
N ARG A 256 1.55 25.60 -13.09
CA ARG A 256 0.85 24.61 -13.91
C ARG A 256 1.20 23.22 -13.39
N VAL A 257 0.19 22.48 -12.95
CA VAL A 257 0.37 21.19 -12.25
C VAL A 257 0.09 20.03 -13.19
N LEU A 258 1.00 19.06 -13.23
CA LEU A 258 0.76 17.72 -13.77
C LEU A 258 0.39 16.79 -12.61
N GLU A 259 -0.77 16.15 -12.67
CA GLU A 259 -1.24 15.23 -11.63
C GLU A 259 -2.29 14.27 -12.21
N TYR A 260 -2.59 13.19 -11.50
CA TYR A 260 -3.76 12.38 -11.80
C TYR A 260 -5.02 12.93 -11.12
N PRO A 261 -6.21 12.72 -11.70
CA PRO A 261 -6.47 12.00 -12.96
C PRO A 261 -6.20 12.83 -14.23
N THR A 262 -5.94 14.14 -14.11
CA THR A 262 -5.81 15.05 -15.26
C THR A 262 -4.36 15.20 -15.75
N ILE A 263 -3.90 14.24 -16.54
CA ILE A 263 -2.54 14.24 -17.11
C ILE A 263 -2.38 15.10 -18.38
N ALA A 264 -3.40 15.88 -18.76
CA ALA A 264 -3.41 16.69 -19.99
C ALA A 264 -2.72 18.06 -19.85
N SER A 265 -2.20 18.42 -18.67
CA SER A 265 -1.63 19.74 -18.40
C SER A 265 -0.46 20.11 -19.33
N ILE A 266 -0.63 21.13 -20.15
CA ILE A 266 0.37 21.60 -21.12
C ILE A 266 1.49 22.39 -20.42
N PHE A 267 2.75 22.06 -20.73
CA PHE A 267 3.97 22.66 -20.14
C PHE A 267 3.93 22.78 -18.60
N PRO A 268 3.72 21.68 -17.87
CA PRO A 268 3.64 21.70 -16.42
C PRO A 268 4.96 22.20 -15.81
N LYS A 269 4.86 22.90 -14.69
CA LYS A 269 5.99 23.43 -13.92
C LYS A 269 6.27 22.62 -12.66
N VAL A 270 5.27 21.87 -12.20
CA VAL A 270 5.41 20.92 -11.09
C VAL A 270 4.55 19.70 -11.40
N ALA A 271 5.07 18.52 -11.09
CA ALA A 271 4.34 17.27 -11.02
C ALA A 271 4.00 17.00 -9.54
N VAL A 272 2.73 16.69 -9.27
CA VAL A 272 2.20 16.39 -7.93
C VAL A 272 1.59 14.99 -7.98
N PHE A 273 2.22 14.04 -7.30
CA PHE A 273 1.84 12.63 -7.36
C PHE A 273 1.61 12.11 -5.95
N ILE A 274 0.33 11.97 -5.62
CA ILE A 274 -0.17 11.63 -4.28
C ILE A 274 -0.29 10.11 -4.16
N SER A 275 0.20 9.56 -3.05
CA SER A 275 0.00 8.17 -2.66
C SER A 275 -0.78 8.10 -1.35
N GLY A 276 -2.07 7.74 -1.42
CA GLY A 276 -2.97 7.80 -0.27
C GLY A 276 -3.31 9.24 0.12
N ASN A 277 -3.48 9.52 1.41
CA ASN A 277 -3.71 10.88 1.92
C ASN A 277 -2.52 11.45 2.71
N SER A 278 -1.52 10.63 3.04
CA SER A 278 -0.42 10.98 3.95
C SER A 278 0.90 11.32 3.26
N PHE A 279 1.01 11.08 1.94
CA PHE A 279 2.26 11.25 1.22
C PHE A 279 2.03 11.73 -0.22
N ALA A 280 2.89 12.62 -0.67
CA ALA A 280 2.99 12.99 -2.07
C ALA A 280 4.44 13.27 -2.48
N THR A 281 4.73 13.03 -3.74
CA THR A 281 5.98 13.44 -4.38
C THR A 281 5.74 14.73 -5.17
N LEU A 282 6.67 15.67 -5.02
CA LEU A 282 6.66 16.96 -5.73
C LEU A 282 7.90 17.03 -6.61
N THR A 283 7.70 17.14 -7.91
CA THR A 283 8.81 17.23 -8.88
C THR A 283 8.70 18.49 -9.70
N PHE A 284 9.65 19.42 -9.52
CA PHE A 284 9.70 20.67 -10.31
C PHE A 284 10.28 20.41 -11.71
N LEU A 285 9.60 20.93 -12.74
CA LEU A 285 9.81 20.59 -14.15
C LEU A 285 10.35 21.77 -14.98
N ASP A 286 10.86 22.82 -14.32
CA ASP A 286 11.43 23.99 -14.98
C ASP A 286 12.88 23.80 -15.47
N ARG A 287 13.54 22.72 -15.04
CA ARG A 287 14.83 22.22 -15.57
C ARG A 287 14.84 20.69 -15.62
N LYS A 288 15.79 20.09 -16.35
CA LYS A 288 15.90 18.63 -16.49
C LYS A 288 16.51 17.98 -15.24
N GLU A 289 17.57 18.58 -14.72
CA GLU A 289 18.33 18.10 -13.58
C GLU A 289 17.49 18.18 -12.30
N LEU A 290 17.70 17.25 -11.37
CA LEU A 290 17.07 17.33 -10.05
C LEU A 290 17.64 18.51 -9.27
N TYR A 291 16.80 19.13 -8.44
CA TYR A 291 17.26 20.14 -7.49
C TYR A 291 17.90 19.45 -6.28
N ASN A 292 18.99 20.01 -5.77
CA ASN A 292 19.31 19.83 -4.35
C ASN A 292 18.47 20.79 -3.49
N SER A 293 18.46 20.58 -2.17
CA SER A 293 17.62 21.32 -1.24
C SER A 293 17.90 22.83 -1.26
N GLU A 294 19.16 23.24 -1.36
CA GLU A 294 19.52 24.66 -1.42
C GLU A 294 19.04 25.33 -2.70
N GLU A 295 19.31 24.71 -3.86
CA GLU A 295 18.84 25.21 -5.15
C GLU A 295 17.30 25.28 -5.21
N LEU A 296 16.62 24.26 -4.66
CA LEU A 296 15.17 24.21 -4.58
C LEU A 296 14.63 25.36 -3.73
N MET A 297 15.20 25.59 -2.55
CA MET A 297 14.78 26.67 -1.66
C MET A 297 15.10 28.05 -2.23
N ASN A 298 16.24 28.21 -2.92
CA ASN A 298 16.58 29.46 -3.60
C ASN A 298 15.59 29.79 -4.73
N LYS A 299 15.15 28.77 -5.50
CA LYS A 299 14.25 28.97 -6.64
C LYS A 299 12.77 29.01 -6.28
N HIS A 300 12.34 28.09 -5.42
CA HIS A 300 10.95 27.79 -5.10
C HIS A 300 10.62 27.96 -3.60
N GLY A 301 11.55 28.42 -2.78
CA GLY A 301 11.39 28.50 -1.32
C GLY A 301 10.19 29.32 -0.85
N GLN A 302 9.74 30.32 -1.61
CA GLN A 302 8.51 31.06 -1.26
C GLN A 302 7.26 30.16 -1.23
N VAL A 303 7.11 29.23 -2.18
CA VAL A 303 5.95 28.32 -2.19
C VAL A 303 6.15 27.15 -1.22
N ILE A 304 7.39 26.68 -1.05
CA ILE A 304 7.72 25.63 -0.07
C ILE A 304 7.49 26.12 1.36
N ASN A 305 7.90 27.35 1.70
CA ASN A 305 7.64 27.95 3.01
C ASN A 305 6.16 28.19 3.28
N LYS A 306 5.36 28.48 2.25
CA LYS A 306 3.89 28.52 2.40
C LYS A 306 3.31 27.14 2.66
N LEU A 307 3.87 26.10 2.02
CA LEU A 307 3.44 24.72 2.19
C LEU A 307 3.77 24.22 3.61
N LEU A 308 4.97 24.51 4.12
CA LEU A 308 5.39 24.18 5.48
C LEU A 308 4.50 24.77 6.59
N ARG A 309 3.85 25.90 6.34
CA ARG A 309 2.94 26.56 7.30
C ARG A 309 1.51 26.05 7.21
N ASP A 310 1.22 25.16 6.26
CA ASP A 310 -0.09 24.56 6.15
C ASP A 310 -0.22 23.47 7.23
N PRO A 311 -1.27 23.48 8.07
CA PRO A 311 -1.42 22.52 9.15
C PRO A 311 -1.57 21.06 8.66
N ALA A 312 -1.80 20.85 7.36
CA ALA A 312 -1.81 19.51 6.76
C ALA A 312 -0.40 18.93 6.50
N ILE A 313 0.67 19.72 6.69
CA ILE A 313 2.05 19.32 6.36
C ILE A 313 2.85 19.17 7.65
N ASP A 314 3.15 17.91 8.01
CA ASP A 314 4.02 17.62 9.15
C ASP A 314 5.49 17.94 8.85
N PHE A 315 5.99 17.54 7.67
CA PHE A 315 7.35 17.80 7.22
C PHE A 315 7.47 17.64 5.70
N ILE A 316 8.57 18.15 5.14
CA ILE A 316 8.97 17.95 3.74
C ILE A 316 10.38 17.34 3.73
N VAL A 317 10.58 16.36 2.85
CA VAL A 317 11.86 15.70 2.64
C VAL A 317 12.43 16.13 1.29
N MET A 318 13.70 16.53 1.26
CA MET A 318 14.40 17.02 0.08
C MET A 318 15.78 16.38 -0.05
N ARG A 319 16.20 16.06 -1.28
CA ARG A 319 17.58 15.64 -1.54
C ARG A 319 18.53 16.80 -1.28
N LYS A 320 19.51 16.63 -0.40
CA LYS A 320 20.58 17.62 -0.19
C LYS A 320 21.77 17.33 -1.10
N ASP A 321 22.16 16.07 -1.20
CA ASP A 321 23.17 15.56 -2.13
C ASP A 321 22.98 14.04 -2.30
N ASP A 322 23.98 13.32 -2.79
CA ASP A 322 23.90 11.88 -3.03
C ASP A 322 23.88 11.03 -1.75
N GLN A 323 24.36 11.57 -0.63
CA GLN A 323 24.45 10.87 0.66
C GLN A 323 23.65 11.55 1.76
N CYS A 324 23.08 12.73 1.53
CA CYS A 324 22.33 13.47 2.51
C CYS A 324 20.92 13.84 2.02
N ILE A 325 19.95 13.65 2.90
CA ILE A 325 18.57 14.08 2.75
C ILE A 325 18.28 15.12 3.83
N SER A 326 17.66 16.23 3.45
CA SER A 326 17.18 17.27 4.35
C SER A 326 15.70 17.02 4.69
N VAL A 327 15.36 17.07 5.96
CA VAL A 327 14.00 17.01 6.48
C VAL A 327 13.70 18.35 7.13
N ILE A 328 12.66 19.03 6.68
CA ILE A 328 12.25 20.35 7.16
C ILE A 328 10.81 20.33 7.63
N ASN A 329 10.52 21.04 8.72
CA ASN A 329 9.17 21.40 9.13
C ASN A 329 9.12 22.89 9.52
N GLU A 330 8.03 23.36 10.13
CA GLU A 330 7.94 24.75 10.61
C GLU A 330 8.97 25.08 11.72
N ASP A 331 9.36 24.09 12.53
CA ASP A 331 10.28 24.27 13.65
C ASP A 331 11.74 24.38 13.21
N GLY A 332 12.13 23.69 12.13
CA GLY A 332 13.50 23.72 11.62
C GLY A 332 13.85 22.53 10.72
N GLU A 333 15.14 22.16 10.75
CA GLU A 333 15.74 21.19 9.85
C GLU A 333 16.48 20.09 10.62
N ALA A 334 16.47 18.89 10.06
CA ALA A 334 17.35 17.77 10.38
C ALA A 334 17.86 17.11 9.10
N HIS A 335 18.96 16.36 9.20
CA HIS A 335 19.55 15.62 8.09
C HIS A 335 19.46 14.11 8.33
N ILE A 336 19.22 13.37 7.26
CA ILE A 336 19.41 11.91 7.20
C ILE A 336 20.64 11.66 6.33
N LEU A 337 21.69 11.12 6.94
CA LEU A 337 22.95 10.75 6.28
C LEU A 337 22.94 9.27 5.94
N LEU A 338 23.36 8.94 4.71
CA LEU A 338 23.46 7.60 4.15
C LEU A 338 24.93 7.22 4.04
N GLU A 339 25.44 6.46 4.99
CA GLU A 339 26.87 6.08 5.06
C GLU A 339 27.01 4.57 5.24
N ASN A 340 27.73 3.89 4.34
CA ASN A 340 28.05 2.47 4.42
C ASN A 340 26.83 1.55 4.66
N GLY A 341 25.70 1.85 3.99
CA GLY A 341 24.44 1.09 4.14
C GLY A 341 23.72 1.35 5.47
N LYS A 342 24.15 2.34 6.26
CA LYS A 342 23.48 2.79 7.48
C LYS A 342 22.87 4.16 7.27
N MET A 343 21.80 4.44 8.02
CA MET A 343 21.15 5.74 8.06
C MET A 343 21.40 6.38 9.43
N LYS A 344 21.78 7.67 9.43
CA LYS A 344 21.95 8.47 10.65
C LYS A 344 21.08 9.70 10.58
N TYR A 345 20.22 9.90 11.58
CA TYR A 345 19.41 11.11 11.73
C TYR A 345 20.14 12.12 12.62
N VAL A 346 20.24 13.38 12.17
CA VAL A 346 20.98 14.45 12.83
C VAL A 346 20.13 15.74 12.82
N PRO A 347 19.54 16.15 13.96
CA PRO A 347 18.96 17.48 14.12
C PRO A 347 19.97 18.57 13.79
N VAL A 348 19.55 19.57 13.01
CA VAL A 348 20.37 20.74 12.69
C VAL A 348 19.89 21.94 13.50
N SER A 349 18.62 22.31 13.32
CA SER A 349 17.97 23.40 14.08
C SER A 349 16.75 22.93 14.87
N ALA A 350 16.16 21.80 14.49
CA ALA A 350 15.02 21.20 15.18
C ALA A 350 15.01 19.67 15.00
N ASN A 351 14.00 19.00 15.57
CA ASN A 351 13.73 17.58 15.39
C ASN A 351 12.39 17.37 14.66
N PRO A 352 12.33 17.57 13.33
CA PRO A 352 11.08 17.43 12.56
C PRO A 352 10.34 16.10 12.74
N PHE A 353 11.06 15.00 12.96
CA PHE A 353 10.43 13.69 13.19
C PHE A 353 9.99 13.46 14.64
N LYS A 354 10.35 14.37 15.55
CA LYS A 354 10.04 14.25 16.98
C LYS A 354 10.51 12.91 17.57
N LEU A 355 11.62 12.37 17.04
CA LEU A 355 12.20 11.13 17.56
C LEU A 355 12.77 11.37 18.96
N GLU A 356 12.42 10.52 19.91
CA GLU A 356 13.04 10.53 21.22
C GLU A 356 14.48 10.02 21.10
N TYR A 357 15.44 10.78 21.60
CA TYR A 357 16.82 10.32 21.73
C TYR A 357 16.94 9.58 23.05
N SER A 358 17.32 8.30 22.98
CA SER A 358 17.68 7.50 24.15
C SER A 358 19.16 7.67 24.49
#